data_AF-A0AAT9M1G3-F1
#
_entry.id   AF-A0AAT9M1G3-F1
#
_cell.length_a   1.000
_cell.length_b   1.000
_cell.length_c   1.000
_cell.angle_alpha   90.00
_cell.angle_beta   90.00
_cell.angle_gamma   90.00
#
_symmetry.space_group_name_H-M   'P 1'
#
loop_
_entity.id
_entity.type
_entity.pdbx_description
1 polymer ?
#
loop_
_entity_poly.entity_id
_entity_poly.type
_entity_poly.pdbx_seq_one_letter_code
_entity_poly.pdbx_strand_id
1 'polypeptide(L)'
;MQSGQVSIWVPILVGLIGVLGVVLGQLVTAWRERSREASASRRADDIYWRDKRLEASLALLVTMNAWRELVVDTWCDSPDDAILADLHDTVIAMSDQLATLKLIGTDSIRTAATTAVDDLFATSAAVRAAPTTADHPQASRHLSATIHTLREHLRHSLSIP
;
A
#
# COMPACT_ATOMS: atom_id res chain seq x y z
N MET A 1 -57.56 -0.12 62.32
CA MET A 1 -56.64 0.61 61.42
C MET A 1 -55.42 -0.28 61.24
N GLN A 2 -55.39 -1.10 60.20
CA GLN A 2 -54.22 -1.94 59.90
C GLN A 2 -53.17 -1.07 59.23
N SER A 3 -52.18 -0.65 60.02
CA SER A 3 -50.95 -0.04 59.53
C SER A 3 -50.18 -1.06 58.69
N GLY A 4 -50.23 -0.90 57.37
CA GLY A 4 -49.46 -1.70 56.42
C GLY A 4 -47.97 -1.44 56.60
N GLN A 5 -47.33 -2.22 57.47
CA GLN A 5 -45.90 -2.18 57.70
C GLN A 5 -45.18 -2.66 56.44
N VAL A 6 -44.62 -1.73 55.69
CA VAL A 6 -43.88 -2.01 54.46
C VAL A 6 -42.60 -2.75 54.83
N SER A 7 -42.38 -3.92 54.22
CA SER A 7 -41.23 -4.79 54.49
C SER A 7 -39.91 -4.05 54.28
N ILE A 8 -39.00 -4.12 55.26
CA ILE A 8 -37.64 -3.53 55.25
C ILE A 8 -36.83 -3.95 54.00
N TRP A 9 -37.19 -5.06 53.37
CA TRP A 9 -36.59 -5.55 52.14
C TRP A 9 -36.83 -4.65 50.91
N VAL A 10 -37.94 -3.90 50.90
CA VAL A 10 -38.32 -3.03 49.76
C VAL A 10 -37.29 -1.92 49.51
N PRO A 11 -36.92 -1.07 50.50
CA PRO A 11 -35.92 -0.03 50.28
C PRO A 11 -34.52 -0.58 49.97
N ILE A 12 -34.16 -1.76 50.51
CA ILE A 12 -32.89 -2.42 50.17
C ILE A 12 -32.86 -2.81 48.69
N LEU A 13 -33.93 -3.44 48.19
CA LEU A 13 -34.07 -3.80 46.78
C LEU A 13 -34.04 -2.57 45.86
N VAL A 14 -34.74 -1.50 46.22
CA VAL A 14 -34.72 -0.25 45.44
C VAL A 14 -33.32 0.37 45.41
N GLY A 15 -32.60 0.36 46.53
CA GLY A 15 -31.22 0.82 46.60
C GLY A 15 -30.29 0.00 45.69
N LEU A 16 -30.44 -1.33 45.69
CA LEU A 16 -29.61 -2.24 44.89
C LEU A 16 -29.88 -2.08 43.39
N ILE A 17 -31.14 -1.89 42.99
CA ILE A 17 -31.53 -1.58 41.61
C ILE A 17 -30.96 -0.21 41.19
N GLY A 18 -31.00 0.78 42.07
CA GLY A 18 -30.42 2.11 41.81
C GLY A 18 -28.92 2.05 41.54
N VAL A 19 -28.18 1.31 42.37
CA VAL A 19 -26.73 1.10 42.17
C VAL A 19 -26.46 0.36 40.86
N LEU A 20 -27.23 -0.69 40.56
CA LEU A 20 -27.09 -1.45 39.32
C LEU A 20 -27.32 -0.58 38.08
N GLY A 21 -28.31 0.32 38.13
CA GLY A 21 -28.59 1.28 37.07
C GLY A 21 -27.42 2.23 36.80
N VAL A 22 -26.77 2.73 37.86
CA VAL A 22 -25.59 3.61 37.73
C VAL A 22 -24.39 2.85 37.13
N VAL A 23 -24.13 1.64 37.59
CA VAL A 23 -23.03 0.81 37.08
C VAL A 23 -23.24 0.49 35.59
N LEU A 24 -24.45 0.11 35.20
CA LEU A 24 -24.79 -0.16 33.79
C LEU A 24 -24.66 1.12 32.93
N GLY A 25 -25.09 2.28 33.43
CA GLY A 25 -24.93 3.56 32.73
C GLY A 25 -23.46 3.92 32.50
N GLN A 26 -22.61 3.76 33.52
CA GLN A 26 -21.17 3.99 33.40
C GLN A 26 -20.52 3.01 32.42
N LEU A 27 -20.92 1.74 32.44
CA LEU A 27 -20.42 0.72 31.51
C LEU A 27 -20.76 1.03 30.05
N VAL A 28 -22.00 1.42 29.77
CA VAL A 28 -22.43 1.81 28.41
C VAL A 28 -21.66 3.03 27.91
N THR A 29 -21.38 3.98 28.79
CA THR A 29 -20.66 5.21 28.42
C THR A 29 -19.20 4.89 28.09
N ALA A 30 -18.54 4.06 28.92
CA ALA A 30 -17.18 3.58 28.66
C ALA A 30 -17.09 2.71 27.38
N TRP A 31 -18.13 1.91 27.09
CA TRP A 31 -18.18 1.10 25.88
C TRP A 31 -18.34 1.94 24.61
N ARG A 32 -19.15 3.00 24.67
CA ARG A 32 -19.28 3.98 23.57
C ARG A 32 -17.97 4.70 23.27
N GLU A 33 -17.26 5.13 24.31
CA GLU A 33 -15.99 5.84 24.14
C GLU A 33 -14.93 4.92 23.51
N ARG A 34 -14.79 3.69 24.03
CA ARG A 34 -13.91 2.68 23.43
C ARG A 34 -14.28 2.35 21.99
N SER A 35 -15.57 2.31 21.65
CA SER A 35 -16.00 2.07 20.27
C SER A 35 -15.67 3.22 19.33
N ARG A 36 -15.70 4.48 19.81
CA ARG A 36 -15.31 5.66 19.03
C ARG A 36 -13.81 5.67 18.77
N GLU A 37 -13.01 5.42 19.81
CA GLU A 37 -11.56 5.32 19.71
C GLU A 37 -11.14 4.19 18.75
N ALA A 38 -11.73 2.99 18.89
CA ALA A 38 -11.45 1.87 18.00
C ALA A 38 -11.78 2.18 16.54
N SER A 39 -12.81 3.00 16.28
CA SER A 39 -13.17 3.42 14.92
C SER A 39 -12.19 4.46 14.37
N ALA A 40 -11.69 5.37 15.22
CA ALA A 40 -10.71 6.38 14.84
C ALA A 40 -9.34 5.75 14.56
N SER A 41 -8.89 4.81 15.40
CA SER A 41 -7.64 4.08 15.20
C SER A 41 -7.65 3.28 13.90
N ARG A 42 -8.75 2.59 13.57
CA ARG A 42 -8.88 1.87 12.30
C ARG A 42 -8.74 2.78 11.08
N ARG A 43 -9.35 3.98 11.12
CA ARG A 43 -9.19 4.95 10.03
C ARG A 43 -7.76 5.47 9.93
N ALA A 44 -7.09 5.70 11.06
CA ALA A 44 -5.70 6.14 11.06
C ALA A 44 -4.78 5.07 10.48
N ASP A 45 -4.99 3.80 10.82
CA ASP A 45 -4.25 2.66 10.27
C ASP A 45 -4.50 2.52 8.76
N ASP A 46 -5.75 2.64 8.31
CA ASP A 46 -6.10 2.57 6.89
C ASP A 46 -5.41 3.68 6.08
N ILE A 47 -5.40 4.91 6.60
CA ILE A 47 -4.71 6.04 5.97
C ILE A 47 -3.20 5.80 5.95
N TYR A 48 -2.62 5.35 7.06
CA TYR A 48 -1.18 5.07 7.16
C TYR A 48 -0.73 4.02 6.14
N TRP A 49 -1.42 2.90 6.06
CA TRP A 49 -1.07 1.83 5.11
C TRP A 49 -1.34 2.22 3.66
N ARG A 50 -2.37 3.04 3.41
CA ARG A 50 -2.60 3.62 2.09
C ARG A 50 -1.44 4.50 1.65
N ASP A 51 -1.02 5.42 2.51
CA ASP A 51 0.06 6.36 2.19
C ASP A 51 1.39 5.61 1.98
N LYS A 52 1.65 4.56 2.76
CA LYS A 52 2.80 3.66 2.56
C LYS A 52 2.78 2.91 1.23
N ARG A 53 1.62 2.39 0.82
CA ARG A 53 1.46 1.75 -0.50
C ARG A 53 1.70 2.75 -1.64
N LEU A 54 1.20 3.97 -1.50
CA LEU A 54 1.38 5.03 -2.48
C LEU A 54 2.86 5.44 -2.59
N GLU A 55 3.54 5.61 -1.46
CA GLU A 55 4.97 5.91 -1.39
C GLU A 55 5.81 4.84 -2.11
N ALA A 56 5.59 3.56 -1.80
CA ALA A 56 6.31 2.46 -2.45
C ALA A 56 5.99 2.33 -3.95
N SER A 57 4.73 2.58 -4.34
CA SER A 57 4.31 2.53 -5.74
C SER A 57 4.94 3.65 -6.57
N LEU A 58 5.01 4.86 -6.00
CA LEU A 58 5.66 6.00 -6.63
C LEU A 58 7.17 5.81 -6.72
N ALA A 59 7.80 5.32 -5.66
CA ALA A 59 9.22 4.99 -5.66
C ALA A 59 9.54 3.99 -6.77
N LEU A 60 8.78 2.90 -6.89
CA LEU A 60 8.95 1.92 -7.97
C LEU A 60 8.84 2.57 -9.36
N LEU A 61 7.80 3.40 -9.60
CA LEU A 61 7.63 4.07 -10.90
C LEU A 61 8.80 4.98 -11.26
N VAL A 62 9.32 5.72 -10.28
CA VAL A 62 10.49 6.59 -10.48
C VAL A 62 11.72 5.76 -10.81
N THR A 63 11.97 4.69 -10.06
CA THR A 63 13.11 3.79 -10.30
C THR A 63 13.02 3.09 -11.65
N MET A 64 11.83 2.62 -12.07
CA MET A 64 11.63 2.05 -13.40
C MET A 64 11.89 3.05 -14.53
N ASN A 65 11.53 4.32 -14.33
CA ASN A 65 11.80 5.37 -15.31
C ASN A 65 13.30 5.67 -15.43
N ALA A 66 14.01 5.79 -14.29
CA ALA A 66 15.46 5.96 -14.25
C ALA A 66 16.17 4.78 -14.93
N TRP A 67 15.75 3.55 -14.61
CA TRP A 67 16.27 2.35 -15.24
C TRP A 67 16.07 2.36 -16.76
N ARG A 68 14.87 2.73 -17.24
CA ARG A 68 14.60 2.84 -18.68
C ARG A 68 15.57 3.80 -19.35
N GLU A 69 15.79 4.97 -18.76
CA GLU A 69 16.69 6.00 -19.29
C GLU A 69 18.11 5.46 -19.40
N LEU A 70 18.65 4.89 -18.32
CA LEU A 70 19.98 4.26 -18.31
C LEU A 70 20.11 3.16 -19.35
N VAL A 71 19.10 2.30 -19.46
CA VAL A 71 19.10 1.20 -20.44
C VAL A 71 19.06 1.72 -21.87
N VAL A 72 18.23 2.73 -22.16
CA VAL A 72 18.17 3.35 -23.49
C VAL A 72 19.51 3.99 -23.85
N ASP A 73 20.15 4.67 -22.91
CA ASP A 73 21.48 5.25 -23.11
C ASP A 73 22.51 4.15 -23.42
N THR A 74 22.45 3.00 -22.72
CA THR A 74 23.34 1.85 -23.01
C THR A 74 23.11 1.18 -24.37
N TRP A 75 21.94 1.41 -25.00
CA TRP A 75 21.66 0.91 -26.35
C TRP A 75 22.21 1.85 -27.42
N CYS A 76 22.14 3.15 -27.17
CA CYS A 76 22.57 4.19 -28.10
C CYS A 76 24.10 4.35 -28.10
N ASP A 77 24.71 4.30 -26.91
CA ASP A 77 26.14 4.51 -26.70
C ASP A 77 26.79 3.31 -25.99
N SER A 78 28.10 3.14 -26.17
CA SER A 78 28.84 2.15 -25.39
C SER A 78 28.86 2.58 -23.93
N PRO A 79 28.30 1.79 -23.00
CA PRO A 79 28.21 2.19 -21.60
C PRO A 79 29.62 2.23 -21.00
N ASP A 80 29.91 3.28 -20.22
CA ASP A 80 31.09 3.34 -19.39
C ASP A 80 30.86 2.59 -18.06
N ASP A 81 31.93 2.41 -17.29
CA ASP A 81 31.86 1.71 -16.00
C ASP A 81 30.90 2.41 -15.01
N ALA A 82 30.72 3.72 -15.14
CA ALA A 82 29.83 4.50 -14.29
C ALA A 82 28.35 4.20 -14.60
N ILE A 83 27.95 4.18 -15.87
CA ILE A 83 26.60 3.81 -16.30
C ILE A 83 26.27 2.37 -15.92
N LEU A 84 27.24 1.45 -16.02
CA LEU A 84 27.03 0.06 -15.60
C LEU A 84 26.82 -0.06 -14.08
N ALA A 85 27.55 0.71 -13.28
CA ALA A 85 27.34 0.77 -11.84
C ALA A 85 25.97 1.36 -11.49
N ASP A 86 25.57 2.46 -12.12
CA ASP A 86 24.28 3.12 -11.86
C ASP A 86 23.09 2.23 -12.28
N LEU A 87 23.23 1.51 -13.39
CA LEU A 87 22.26 0.50 -13.81
C LEU A 87 22.12 -0.61 -12.76
N HIS A 88 23.23 -1.10 -12.21
CA HIS A 88 23.23 -2.13 -11.18
C HIS A 88 22.53 -1.66 -9.90
N ASP A 89 22.87 -0.46 -9.41
CA ASP A 89 22.27 0.14 -8.23
C ASP A 89 20.77 0.38 -8.42
N THR A 90 20.37 0.83 -9.62
CA THR A 90 18.96 1.03 -9.97
C THR A 90 18.19 -0.30 -10.00
N VAL A 91 18.80 -1.39 -10.48
CA VAL A 91 18.20 -2.74 -10.45
C VAL A 91 17.99 -3.21 -9.01
N ILE A 92 18.97 -2.99 -8.13
CA ILE A 92 18.84 -3.31 -6.70
C ILE A 92 17.68 -2.51 -6.10
N ALA A 93 17.66 -1.19 -6.31
CA ALA A 93 16.61 -0.33 -5.80
C ALA A 93 15.21 -0.77 -6.28
N MET A 94 15.07 -1.14 -7.55
CA MET A 94 13.81 -1.63 -8.12
C MET A 94 13.36 -2.94 -7.46
N SER A 95 14.30 -3.86 -7.22
CA SER A 95 14.04 -5.11 -6.50
C SER A 95 13.56 -4.85 -5.07
N ASP A 96 14.16 -3.90 -4.35
CA ASP A 96 13.77 -3.53 -2.98
C ASP A 96 12.37 -2.91 -2.93
N GLN A 97 12.02 -2.06 -3.90
CA GLN A 97 10.67 -1.52 -4.01
C GLN A 97 9.65 -2.63 -4.32
N LEU A 98 10.00 -3.59 -5.17
CA LEU A 98 9.16 -4.75 -5.44
C LEU A 98 8.96 -5.61 -4.19
N ALA A 99 10.00 -5.85 -3.40
CA ALA A 99 9.92 -6.58 -2.14
C ALA A 99 9.01 -5.85 -1.14
N THR A 100 9.13 -4.53 -1.05
CA THR A 100 8.25 -3.68 -0.23
C THR A 100 6.80 -3.83 -0.66
N LEU A 101 6.50 -3.70 -1.95
CA LEU A 101 5.14 -3.87 -2.49
C LEU A 101 4.59 -5.30 -2.33
N LYS A 102 5.44 -6.32 -2.32
CA LYS A 102 5.01 -7.69 -1.99
C LYS A 102 4.53 -7.81 -0.54
N LEU A 103 5.12 -7.05 0.38
CA LEU A 103 4.74 -7.03 1.79
C LEU A 103 3.49 -6.19 2.06
N ILE A 104 3.43 -4.98 1.50
CA ILE A 104 2.40 -4.00 1.87
C ILE A 104 1.32 -3.80 0.79
N GLY A 105 1.57 -4.22 -0.45
CA GLY A 105 0.67 -4.02 -1.59
C GLY A 105 -0.46 -5.04 -1.65
N THR A 106 -1.56 -4.65 -2.29
CA THR A 106 -2.66 -5.56 -2.66
C THR A 106 -2.19 -6.56 -3.72
N ASP A 107 -2.89 -7.68 -3.87
CA ASP A 107 -2.55 -8.69 -4.89
C ASP A 107 -2.57 -8.11 -6.32
N SER A 108 -3.47 -7.16 -6.61
CA SER A 108 -3.51 -6.44 -7.88
C SER A 108 -2.26 -5.61 -8.12
N ILE A 109 -1.88 -4.77 -7.15
CA ILE A 109 -0.69 -3.91 -7.22
C ILE A 109 0.57 -4.77 -7.35
N ARG A 110 0.67 -5.84 -6.56
CA ARG A 110 1.81 -6.76 -6.57
C ARG A 110 1.98 -7.44 -7.92
N THR A 111 0.88 -7.96 -8.47
CA THR A 111 0.89 -8.65 -9.76
C THR A 111 1.26 -7.68 -10.88
N ALA A 112 0.62 -6.51 -10.92
CA ALA A 112 0.91 -5.49 -11.94
C ALA A 112 2.37 -5.01 -11.88
N ALA A 113 2.89 -4.73 -10.68
CA ALA A 113 4.28 -4.32 -10.49
C ALA A 113 5.28 -5.41 -10.93
N THR A 114 5.03 -6.67 -10.54
CA THR A 114 5.90 -7.80 -10.91
C THR A 114 5.91 -8.00 -12.42
N THR A 115 4.74 -8.05 -13.06
CA THR A 115 4.63 -8.20 -14.51
C THR A 115 5.33 -7.07 -15.25
N ALA A 116 5.19 -5.82 -14.79
CA ALA A 116 5.82 -4.68 -15.44
C ALA A 116 7.36 -4.73 -15.35
N VAL A 117 7.90 -5.10 -14.18
CA VAL A 117 9.35 -5.26 -13.98
C VAL A 117 9.90 -6.41 -14.82
N ASP A 118 9.20 -7.55 -14.86
CA ASP A 118 9.60 -8.69 -15.68
C ASP A 118 9.61 -8.34 -17.18
N ASP A 119 8.60 -7.60 -17.65
CA ASP A 119 8.50 -7.15 -19.04
C ASP A 119 9.60 -6.16 -19.44
N LEU A 120 9.95 -5.22 -18.55
CA LEU A 120 11.11 -4.33 -18.72
C LEU A 120 12.39 -5.13 -18.89
N PHE A 121 12.66 -6.06 -17.97
CA PHE A 121 13.86 -6.91 -18.03
C PHE A 121 13.89 -7.77 -19.28
N ALA A 122 12.77 -8.42 -19.64
CA ALA A 122 12.68 -9.24 -20.85
C ALA A 122 12.96 -8.41 -22.12
N THR A 123 12.38 -7.21 -22.21
CA THR A 123 12.58 -6.32 -23.36
C THR A 123 14.04 -5.88 -23.47
N SER A 124 14.67 -5.48 -22.37
CA SER A 124 16.09 -5.08 -22.39
C SER A 124 17.03 -6.23 -22.72
N ALA A 125 16.77 -7.43 -22.20
CA ALA A 125 17.53 -8.61 -22.53
C ALA A 125 17.41 -8.97 -24.02
N ALA A 126 16.21 -8.84 -24.60
CA ALA A 126 15.98 -9.07 -26.02
C ALA A 126 16.77 -8.10 -26.91
N VAL A 127 16.76 -6.80 -26.59
CA VAL A 127 17.56 -5.79 -27.32
C VAL A 127 19.06 -6.10 -27.21
N ARG A 128 19.53 -6.45 -26.01
CA ARG A 128 20.96 -6.75 -25.77
C ARG A 128 21.43 -8.03 -26.46
N ALA A 129 20.57 -9.03 -26.63
CA ALA A 129 20.92 -10.29 -27.29
C ALA A 129 21.13 -10.14 -28.80
N ALA A 130 20.50 -9.15 -29.43
CA ALA A 130 20.56 -8.93 -30.88
C ALA A 130 20.65 -7.43 -31.24
N PRO A 131 21.71 -6.72 -30.80
CA PRO A 131 21.76 -5.26 -30.82
C PRO A 131 21.75 -4.68 -32.24
N THR A 132 22.30 -5.41 -33.23
CA THR A 132 22.39 -4.99 -34.63
C THR A 132 21.07 -5.08 -35.40
N THR A 133 20.12 -5.86 -34.90
CA THR A 133 18.81 -6.09 -35.52
C THR A 133 17.65 -5.56 -34.67
N ALA A 134 17.94 -5.10 -33.45
CA ALA A 134 16.92 -4.61 -32.53
C ALA A 134 16.39 -3.25 -33.00
N ASP A 135 15.06 -3.13 -33.06
CA ASP A 135 14.39 -1.84 -33.25
C ASP A 135 14.37 -1.09 -31.89
N HIS A 136 15.43 -0.34 -31.60
CA HIS A 136 15.56 0.42 -30.35
C HIS A 136 14.40 1.42 -30.15
N PRO A 137 13.93 2.16 -31.19
CA PRO A 137 12.73 2.99 -31.06
C PRO A 137 11.47 2.21 -30.67
N GLN A 138 11.25 1.01 -31.22
CA GLN A 138 10.13 0.16 -30.82
C GLN A 138 10.27 -0.32 -29.37
N ALA A 139 11.45 -0.78 -28.97
CA ALA A 139 11.71 -1.23 -27.59
C ALA A 139 11.50 -0.09 -26.58
N SER A 140 12.04 1.11 -26.85
CA SER A 140 11.85 2.29 -26.00
C SER A 140 10.38 2.69 -25.85
N ARG A 141 9.59 2.62 -26.94
CA ARG A 141 8.13 2.83 -26.90
C ARG A 141 7.43 1.77 -26.07
N HIS A 142 7.82 0.50 -26.21
CA HIS A 142 7.26 -0.60 -25.42
C HIS A 142 7.52 -0.39 -23.92
N LEU A 143 8.76 -0.11 -23.52
CA LEU A 143 9.10 0.17 -22.12
C LEU A 143 8.31 1.35 -21.55
N SER A 144 8.16 2.42 -22.35
CA SER A 144 7.37 3.59 -21.95
C SER A 144 5.89 3.24 -21.79
N ALA A 145 5.35 2.40 -22.68
CA ALA A 145 3.98 1.90 -22.58
C ALA A 145 3.79 1.04 -21.32
N THR A 146 4.72 0.15 -21.00
CA THR A 146 4.68 -0.71 -19.80
C THR A 146 4.65 0.14 -18.52
N ILE A 147 5.52 1.14 -18.40
CA ILE A 147 5.52 2.07 -17.26
C ILE A 147 4.20 2.86 -17.19
N HIS A 148 3.67 3.29 -18.35
CA HIS A 148 2.40 4.02 -18.40
C HIS A 148 1.22 3.13 -17.98
N THR A 149 1.14 1.90 -18.47
CA THR A 149 0.11 0.93 -18.07
C THR A 149 0.17 0.63 -16.59
N LEU A 150 1.37 0.44 -16.02
CA LEU A 150 1.54 0.27 -14.58
C LEU A 150 1.02 1.51 -13.83
N ARG A 151 1.40 2.72 -14.27
CA ARG A 151 0.93 3.97 -13.66
C ARG A 151 -0.59 4.07 -13.64
N GLU A 152 -1.26 3.77 -14.76
CA GLU A 152 -2.73 3.79 -14.81
C GLU A 152 -3.34 2.71 -13.91
N HIS A 153 -2.75 1.52 -13.88
CA HIS A 153 -3.21 0.45 -12.98
C HIS A 153 -3.07 0.84 -11.50
N LEU A 154 -1.95 1.45 -11.12
CA LEU A 154 -1.73 1.98 -9.78
C LEU A 154 -2.70 3.11 -9.47
N ARG A 155 -2.94 4.02 -10.42
CA ARG A 155 -3.93 5.09 -10.27
C ARG A 155 -5.31 4.53 -9.97
N HIS A 156 -5.75 3.49 -10.68
CA HIS A 156 -7.04 2.85 -10.44
C HIS A 156 -7.08 2.03 -9.14
N SER A 157 -5.99 1.32 -8.82
CA SER A 157 -5.91 0.51 -7.60
C SER A 157 -5.79 1.34 -6.33
N LEU A 158 -5.29 2.58 -6.46
CA LEU A 158 -5.12 3.54 -5.37
C LEU A 158 -6.18 4.67 -5.39
N SER A 159 -7.00 4.76 -6.44
CA SER A 159 -8.12 5.71 -6.50
C SER A 159 -9.23 5.30 -5.54
N ILE A 160 -9.65 6.26 -4.73
CA ILE A 160 -10.71 6.14 -3.72
C ILE A 160 -12.06 6.49 -4.41
N PRO A 161 -13.18 5.82 -4.09
CA PRO A 161 -14.51 6.42 -4.21
C PRO A 161 -14.71 7.63 -3.29
#